data_AF-A0A8T2BBJ2-F1
#
_entry.id   AF-A0A8T2BBJ2-F1
#
_cell.length_a   1.000
_cell.length_b   1.000
_cell.length_c   1.000
_cell.angle_alpha   90.00
_cell.angle_beta   90.00
_cell.angle_gamma   90.00
#
_symmetry.space_group_name_H-M   'P 1'
#
loop_
_entity.id
_entity.type
_entity.pdbx_description
1 polymer ?
#
loop_
_entity_poly.entity_id
_entity_poly.type
_entity_poly.pdbx_seq_one_letter_code
_entity_poly.pdbx_strand_id
1 'polypeptide(L)'
;MADEDYNEVDDLGYEDEPVEPEIEEGVEEDADIKENDDVNGEPMETEDKVETEPVQRPRKTSKFMTKYERARILGTRALQISMNAPVMVELEGETDPLEIAMKELRQRKIPFTIRRYLPDGSFEEWGVDELIVEDSWKRQVGGD
;
A
#
# COMPACT_ATOMS: atom_id res chain seq x y z
N MET A 1 -1.38 -49.76 -39.99
CA MET A 1 -2.19 -49.69 -41.22
C MET A 1 -3.63 -49.58 -40.80
N ALA A 2 -4.33 -48.59 -41.37
CA ALA A 2 -5.75 -48.27 -41.23
C ALA A 2 -6.13 -47.76 -39.81
N ASP A 3 -6.23 -46.45 -39.55
CA ASP A 3 -7.03 -45.36 -40.17
C ASP A 3 -8.51 -45.42 -39.77
N GLU A 4 -8.97 -44.28 -39.24
CA GLU A 4 -10.34 -43.72 -39.36
C GLU A 4 -11.49 -44.38 -38.58
N ASP A 5 -11.89 -43.76 -37.46
CA ASP A 5 -13.24 -43.16 -37.30
C ASP A 5 -13.33 -42.39 -35.96
N TYR A 6 -13.07 -41.08 -36.00
CA TYR A 6 -13.33 -40.17 -34.87
C TYR A 6 -13.80 -38.82 -35.43
N ASN A 7 -14.80 -38.85 -36.30
CA ASN A 7 -15.48 -37.66 -36.80
C ASN A 7 -16.98 -37.77 -36.55
N GLU A 8 -17.39 -37.64 -35.29
CA GLU A 8 -18.77 -37.30 -34.95
C GLU A 8 -18.79 -36.59 -33.59
N VAL A 9 -18.62 -35.26 -33.61
CA VAL A 9 -19.36 -34.25 -32.80
C VAL A 9 -18.77 -32.85 -33.03
N ASP A 10 -18.66 -32.42 -34.29
CA ASP A 10 -18.46 -31.00 -34.64
C ASP A 10 -19.85 -30.31 -34.66
N ASP A 11 -20.44 -30.09 -33.48
CA ASP A 11 -21.61 -29.20 -33.32
C ASP A 11 -21.79 -28.77 -31.86
N LEU A 12 -20.81 -28.05 -31.30
CA LEU A 12 -21.05 -27.19 -30.15
C LEU A 12 -20.43 -25.82 -30.43
N GLY A 13 -21.30 -24.89 -30.81
CA GLY A 13 -20.97 -23.53 -31.17
C GLY A 13 -20.13 -22.82 -30.11
N TYR A 14 -18.92 -22.44 -30.51
CA TYR A 14 -18.19 -21.33 -29.92
C TYR A 14 -18.38 -20.12 -30.83
N GLU A 15 -19.60 -19.57 -30.80
CA GLU A 15 -19.74 -18.15 -31.10
C GLU A 15 -19.25 -17.39 -29.86
N ASP A 16 -18.29 -16.51 -30.06
CA ASP A 16 -17.77 -15.50 -29.10
C ASP A 16 -16.51 -15.89 -28.29
N GLU A 17 -15.39 -16.11 -28.98
CA GLU A 17 -14.07 -15.82 -28.37
C GLU A 17 -13.79 -14.31 -28.48
N PRO A 18 -13.54 -13.59 -27.36
CA PRO A 18 -13.19 -12.17 -27.41
C PRO A 18 -11.77 -12.00 -27.97
N VAL A 19 -11.64 -11.18 -29.01
CA VAL A 19 -10.37 -10.85 -29.67
C VAL A 19 -9.41 -10.19 -28.68
N GLU A 20 -8.21 -10.76 -28.53
CA GLU A 20 -7.15 -10.20 -27.69
C GLU A 20 -6.64 -8.87 -28.29
N PRO A 21 -6.42 -7.82 -27.47
CA PRO A 21 -5.87 -6.56 -27.96
C PRO A 21 -4.37 -6.72 -28.28
N GLU A 22 -3.99 -6.42 -29.52
CA GLU A 22 -2.60 -6.30 -29.94
C GLU A 22 -1.94 -5.09 -29.25
N ILE A 23 -0.84 -5.31 -28.55
CA ILE A 23 0.00 -4.27 -27.95
C ILE A 23 1.00 -3.79 -29.00
N GLU A 24 0.79 -2.57 -29.52
CA GLU A 24 1.70 -1.92 -30.47
C GLU A 24 2.93 -1.38 -29.72
N GLU A 25 4.10 -2.01 -29.94
CA GLU A 25 5.40 -1.48 -29.53
C GLU A 25 5.74 -0.24 -30.36
N GLY A 26 5.50 0.94 -29.81
CA GLY A 26 5.91 2.22 -30.38
C GLY A 26 6.68 3.05 -29.36
N VAL A 27 8.01 2.93 -29.35
CA VAL A 27 8.92 3.88 -28.70
C VAL A 27 9.00 5.12 -29.59
N GLU A 28 8.54 6.26 -29.09
CA GLU A 28 9.04 7.57 -29.54
C GLU A 28 9.46 8.41 -28.32
N GLU A 29 10.78 8.58 -28.20
CA GLU A 29 11.43 9.64 -27.43
C GLU A 29 11.11 10.99 -28.10
N ASP A 30 10.70 12.01 -27.32
CA ASP A 30 11.49 13.25 -27.17
C ASP A 30 10.70 14.40 -26.51
N ALA A 31 11.32 14.91 -25.43
CA ALA A 31 11.46 16.30 -25.02
C ALA A 31 10.25 17.27 -24.98
N ASP A 32 9.85 17.62 -23.75
CA ASP A 32 9.51 19.01 -23.40
C ASP A 32 9.93 19.30 -21.94
N ILE A 33 11.25 19.30 -21.71
CA ILE A 33 11.85 19.93 -20.53
C ILE A 33 11.79 21.44 -20.80
N LYS A 34 10.82 22.13 -20.21
CA LYS A 34 10.86 23.59 -20.14
C LYS A 34 11.93 23.99 -19.11
N GLU A 35 13.13 24.25 -19.61
CA GLU A 35 14.12 25.09 -18.92
C GLU A 35 13.45 26.41 -18.51
N ASN A 36 13.41 26.68 -17.21
CA ASN A 36 13.50 28.04 -16.72
C ASN A 36 14.70 28.07 -15.77
N ASP A 37 15.85 28.32 -16.37
CA ASP A 37 17.05 28.76 -15.69
C ASP A 37 16.85 30.26 -15.36
N ASP A 38 16.43 30.54 -14.13
CA ASP A 38 16.65 31.86 -13.52
C ASP A 38 16.99 31.63 -12.04
N VAL A 39 18.27 31.35 -11.82
CA VAL A 39 18.91 31.53 -10.52
C VAL A 39 18.92 33.02 -10.20
N ASN A 40 17.92 33.48 -9.46
CA ASN A 40 18.04 34.72 -8.71
C ASN A 40 17.61 34.50 -7.27
N GLY A 41 18.58 34.58 -6.36
CA GLY A 41 18.41 34.32 -4.94
C GLY A 41 17.68 35.46 -4.24
N GLU A 42 16.58 35.12 -3.59
CA GLU A 42 16.03 35.85 -2.45
C GLU A 42 15.87 34.82 -1.32
N PRO A 43 16.33 35.09 -0.08
CA PRO A 43 16.16 34.16 1.02
C PRO A 43 14.68 34.13 1.39
N MET A 44 13.97 33.06 1.01
CA MET A 44 12.60 32.88 1.47
C MET A 44 12.64 32.69 2.98
N GLU A 45 12.14 33.73 3.67
CA GLU A 45 12.08 33.85 5.11
C GLU A 45 11.48 32.58 5.71
N THR A 46 12.07 32.12 6.80
CA THR A 46 11.60 30.98 7.58
C THR A 46 10.17 31.23 8.01
N GLU A 47 9.21 30.66 7.27
CA GLU A 47 7.83 30.57 7.74
C GLU A 47 7.86 29.71 8.99
N ASP A 48 7.61 30.38 10.12
CA ASP A 48 7.47 29.80 11.44
C ASP A 48 6.72 28.48 11.34
N LYS A 49 7.37 27.39 11.79
CA LYS A 49 6.67 26.16 12.15
C LYS A 49 5.61 26.54 13.16
N VAL A 50 4.38 26.72 12.70
CA VAL A 50 3.22 26.72 13.57
C VAL A 50 3.16 25.30 14.10
N GLU A 51 3.77 25.10 15.27
CA GLU A 51 3.54 23.95 16.13
C GLU A 51 2.06 24.01 16.48
N THR A 52 1.23 23.39 15.64
CA THR A 52 -0.15 23.11 15.98
C THR A 52 -0.09 22.06 17.08
N GLU A 53 -0.01 22.52 18.33
CA GLU A 53 -0.38 21.75 19.50
C GLU A 53 -1.67 21.00 19.15
N PRO A 54 -1.70 19.65 19.24
CA PRO A 54 -2.88 18.91 18.88
C PRO A 54 -3.99 19.27 19.87
N VAL A 55 -4.83 20.22 19.47
CA VAL A 55 -6.08 20.53 20.15
C VAL A 55 -6.87 19.23 20.09
N GLN A 56 -6.82 18.45 21.18
CA GLN A 56 -7.51 17.18 21.30
C GLN A 56 -9.01 17.43 21.37
N ARG A 57 -9.58 17.76 20.21
CA ARG A 57 -11.01 17.65 19.97
C ARG A 57 -11.36 16.18 20.15
N PRO A 58 -12.49 15.85 20.80
CA PRO A 58 -12.88 14.46 20.97
C PRO A 58 -13.01 13.81 19.58
N ARG A 59 -12.11 12.87 19.30
CA ARG A 59 -12.12 12.09 18.05
C ARG A 59 -13.39 11.21 18.02
N LYS A 60 -14.08 11.20 16.88
CA LYS A 60 -15.32 10.46 16.66
C LYS A 60 -15.05 9.05 16.14
N THR A 61 -13.95 8.84 15.41
CA THR A 61 -13.68 7.54 14.78
C THR A 61 -13.21 6.48 15.78
N SER A 62 -13.32 5.21 15.39
CA SER A 62 -13.05 4.05 16.25
C SER A 62 -11.57 3.93 16.65
N LYS A 63 -11.27 3.51 17.88
CA LYS A 63 -9.88 3.25 18.31
C LYS A 63 -9.25 1.99 17.68
N PHE A 64 -10.04 1.20 16.98
CA PHE A 64 -9.57 -0.02 16.32
C PHE A 64 -9.01 0.31 14.93
N MET A 65 -7.91 -0.37 14.60
CA MET A 65 -7.38 -0.36 13.24
C MET A 65 -8.29 -1.17 12.33
N THR A 66 -8.71 -0.58 11.22
CA THR A 66 -9.51 -1.29 10.22
C THR A 66 -8.65 -2.27 9.43
N LYS A 67 -9.28 -3.30 8.85
CA LYS A 67 -8.57 -4.25 7.96
C LYS A 67 -7.88 -3.58 6.77
N TYR A 68 -8.46 -2.48 6.28
CA TYR A 68 -7.92 -1.71 5.15
C TYR A 68 -6.67 -0.93 5.53
N GLU A 69 -6.70 -0.28 6.70
CA GLU A 69 -5.55 0.42 7.27
C GLU A 69 -4.40 -0.55 7.52
N ARG A 70 -4.69 -1.68 8.17
CA ARG A 70 -3.69 -2.73 8.44
C ARG A 70 -3.04 -3.21 7.14
N ALA A 71 -3.83 -3.55 6.13
CA ALA A 71 -3.32 -4.02 4.84
C ALA A 71 -2.43 -2.96 4.17
N ARG A 72 -2.85 -1.69 4.17
CA ARG A 72 -2.10 -0.59 3.57
C ARG A 72 -0.78 -0.32 4.31
N ILE A 73 -0.81 -0.29 5.64
CA ILE A 73 0.38 -0.08 6.48
C ILE A 73 1.40 -1.18 6.22
N LEU A 74 0.98 -2.45 6.25
CA LEU A 74 1.86 -3.58 6.00
C LEU A 74 2.44 -3.55 4.58
N GLY A 75 1.60 -3.28 3.57
CA GLY A 75 2.06 -3.18 2.18
C GLY A 75 3.06 -2.06 1.96
N THR A 76 2.75 -0.84 2.42
CA THR A 76 3.67 0.31 2.29
C THR A 76 4.96 0.08 3.07
N ARG A 77 4.88 -0.50 4.27
CA ARG A 77 6.07 -0.73 5.08
C ARG A 77 6.95 -1.85 4.51
N ALA A 78 6.36 -2.95 4.06
CA ALA A 78 7.07 -4.02 3.36
C ALA A 78 7.77 -3.50 2.10
N LEU A 79 7.10 -2.62 1.34
CA LEU A 79 7.71 -1.96 0.18
C LEU A 79 8.94 -1.12 0.59
N GLN A 80 8.84 -0.30 1.64
CA GLN A 80 9.99 0.45 2.14
C GLN A 80 11.16 -0.46 2.53
N ILE A 81 10.89 -1.57 3.22
CA ILE A 81 11.91 -2.55 3.63
C ILE A 81 12.56 -3.20 2.39
N SER A 82 11.78 -3.52 1.36
CA SER A 82 12.31 -4.06 0.11
C SER A 82 13.23 -3.08 -0.63
N MET A 83 13.01 -1.77 -0.44
CA MET A 83 13.87 -0.68 -0.93
C MET A 83 15.00 -0.35 0.06
N ASN A 84 15.39 -1.31 0.91
CA ASN A 84 16.46 -1.19 1.90
C ASN A 84 16.27 -0.06 2.92
N ALA A 85 15.03 0.34 3.20
CA ALA A 85 14.77 1.31 4.27
C ALA A 85 15.15 0.74 5.65
N PRO A 86 15.52 1.60 6.63
CA PRO A 86 15.89 1.16 7.96
C PRO A 86 14.75 0.42 8.66
N VAL A 87 15.07 -0.75 9.23
CA VAL A 87 14.16 -1.58 10.03
C VAL A 87 14.24 -1.16 11.50
N MET A 88 13.08 -1.04 12.17
CA MET A 88 12.95 -0.53 13.55
C MET A 88 12.97 -1.64 14.62
N VAL A 89 12.98 -2.90 14.20
CA VAL A 89 13.00 -4.11 15.03
C VAL A 89 14.23 -4.95 14.75
N GLU A 90 14.62 -5.77 15.72
CA GLU A 90 15.70 -6.74 15.54
C GLU A 90 15.23 -7.90 14.66
N LEU A 91 16.08 -8.27 13.70
CA LEU A 91 15.86 -9.41 12.80
C LEU A 91 16.43 -10.67 13.45
N GLU A 92 15.61 -11.72 13.54
CA GLU A 92 15.91 -13.05 14.08
C GLU A 92 16.00 -14.10 12.96
N GLY A 93 16.31 -13.66 11.74
CA GLY A 93 16.38 -14.53 10.55
C GLY A 93 15.23 -14.35 9.57
N GLU A 94 14.33 -13.38 9.80
CA GLU A 94 13.32 -13.01 8.82
C GLU A 94 13.98 -12.37 7.59
N THR A 95 13.70 -12.92 6.41
CA THR A 95 14.18 -12.41 5.13
C THR A 95 13.08 -11.77 4.30
N ASP A 96 11.82 -12.15 4.56
CA ASP A 96 10.66 -11.64 3.85
C ASP A 96 10.27 -10.24 4.37
N PRO A 97 10.16 -9.21 3.51
CA PRO A 97 9.81 -7.85 3.92
C PRO A 97 8.44 -7.74 4.60
N LEU A 98 7.47 -8.59 4.24
CA LEU A 98 6.14 -8.57 4.83
C LEU A 98 6.18 -9.16 6.25
N GLU A 99 6.93 -10.23 6.48
CA GLU A 99 7.17 -10.77 7.83
C GLU A 99 7.83 -9.74 8.75
N ILE A 100 8.83 -9.02 8.24
CA ILE A 100 9.49 -7.94 9.00
C ILE A 100 8.49 -6.82 9.32
N ALA A 101 7.70 -6.36 8.34
CA ALA A 101 6.68 -5.35 8.57
C ALA A 101 5.60 -5.81 9.58
N MET A 102 5.21 -7.09 9.54
CA MET A 102 4.31 -7.68 10.53
C MET A 102 4.92 -7.68 11.93
N LYS A 103 6.21 -7.97 12.06
CA LYS A 103 6.96 -7.90 13.34
C LYS A 103 7.00 -6.47 13.87
N GLU A 104 7.27 -5.49 13.01
CA GLU A 104 7.25 -4.06 13.38
C GLU A 104 5.86 -3.58 13.83
N LEU A 105 4.80 -3.99 13.13
CA LEU A 105 3.43 -3.64 13.50
C LEU A 105 3.04 -4.23 14.86
N ARG A 106 3.42 -5.48 15.13
CA ARG A 106 3.19 -6.15 16.43
C ARG A 106 3.90 -5.46 17.58
N GLN A 107 5.12 -4.97 17.34
CA GLN A 107 5.88 -4.17 18.32
C GLN A 107 5.51 -2.69 18.33
N ARG A 108 4.54 -2.26 17.50
CA ARG A 108 4.08 -0.86 17.37
C ARG A 108 5.21 0.12 17.04
N LYS A 109 6.18 -0.31 16.24
CA LYS A 109 7.35 0.49 15.86
C LYS A 109 7.28 1.11 14.46
N ILE A 110 6.15 0.96 13.77
CA ILE A 110 5.98 1.59 12.45
C ILE A 110 5.70 3.09 12.64
N PRO A 111 6.56 3.99 12.11
CA PRO A 111 6.45 5.44 12.33
C PRO A 111 5.45 6.08 11.34
N PHE A 112 4.22 5.57 11.27
CA PHE A 112 3.18 6.09 10.39
C PHE A 112 2.04 6.74 11.19
N THR A 113 1.41 7.73 10.58
CA THR A 113 0.17 8.36 11.04
C THR A 113 -0.91 8.15 9.99
N ILE A 114 -2.06 7.67 10.41
CA ILE A 114 -3.25 7.49 9.58
C ILE A 114 -4.09 8.76 9.65
N ARG A 115 -4.37 9.35 8.49
CA ARG A 115 -5.35 10.43 8.37
C ARG A 115 -6.69 9.86 7.91
N ARG A 116 -7.71 9.91 8.78
CA ARG A 116 -9.07 9.46 8.50
C ARG A 116 -9.93 10.64 8.11
N TYR A 117 -10.37 10.67 6.85
CA TYR A 117 -11.27 11.71 6.35
C TYR A 117 -12.72 11.39 6.73
N LEU A 118 -13.42 12.41 7.19
CA LEU A 118 -14.86 12.39 7.47
C LEU A 118 -15.65 12.87 6.24
N PRO A 119 -16.95 12.55 6.15
CA PRO A 119 -17.79 12.96 5.01
C PRO A 119 -17.91 14.47 4.83
N ASP A 120 -17.65 15.25 5.88
CA ASP A 120 -17.64 16.73 5.86
C ASP A 120 -16.31 17.31 5.33
N GLY A 121 -15.37 16.46 4.92
CA GLY A 121 -14.04 16.85 4.44
C GLY A 121 -13.02 17.12 5.55
N SER A 122 -13.43 17.14 6.82
CA SER A 122 -12.50 17.22 7.94
C SER A 122 -11.75 15.89 8.13
N PHE A 123 -10.67 15.88 8.92
CA PHE A 123 -9.92 14.67 9.17
C PHE A 123 -9.47 14.52 10.62
N GLU A 124 -9.25 13.27 11.01
CA GLU A 124 -8.65 12.88 12.29
C GLU A 124 -7.32 12.18 12.04
N GLU A 125 -6.29 12.55 12.79
CA GLU A 125 -4.97 11.91 12.73
C GLU A 125 -4.83 10.89 13.87
N TRP A 126 -4.42 9.68 13.51
CA TRP A 126 -4.22 8.54 14.40
C TRP A 126 -2.83 7.96 14.21
N GLY A 127 -2.03 7.91 15.27
CA GLY A 127 -0.79 7.14 15.28
C GLY A 127 -1.06 5.65 15.10
N VAL A 128 -0.20 4.96 14.35
CA VAL A 128 -0.29 3.49 14.23
C VAL A 128 -0.04 2.79 15.57
N ASP A 129 0.75 3.41 16.44
CA ASP A 129 1.10 2.97 17.79
C ASP A 129 -0.07 3.04 18.79
N GLU A 130 -0.99 3.98 18.60
CA GLU A 130 -2.17 4.15 19.47
C GLU A 130 -3.37 3.28 19.04
N LEU A 131 -3.42 2.83 17.79
CA LEU A 131 -4.54 2.03 17.27
C LEU A 131 -4.51 0.58 17.78
N ILE A 132 -5.69 0.07 18.13
CA ILE A 132 -5.84 -1.31 18.58
C ILE A 132 -5.93 -2.22 17.35
N VAL A 133 -4.93 -3.09 17.19
CA VAL A 133 -4.90 -4.11 16.13
C VAL A 133 -5.59 -5.38 16.62
N GLU A 134 -6.69 -5.75 15.98
CA GLU A 134 -7.36 -7.02 16.25
C GLU A 134 -6.66 -8.14 15.45
N ASP A 135 -5.82 -8.93 16.12
CA ASP A 135 -5.25 -10.14 15.53
C ASP A 135 -6.31 -11.26 15.60
N SER A 136 -7.24 -11.23 14.64
CA SER A 136 -8.31 -12.22 14.52
C SER A 136 -7.81 -13.60 14.07
N TRP A 137 -6.55 -13.71 13.64
CA TRP A 137 -6.00 -14.94 13.04
C TRP A 137 -5.59 -15.94 14.13
N LYS A 138 -5.18 -15.46 15.30
CA LYS A 138 -4.94 -16.31 16.49
C LYS A 138 -6.16 -17.07 17.00
N ARG A 139 -7.39 -16.64 16.66
CA ARG A 139 -8.61 -17.31 17.13
C ARG A 139 -8.94 -18.59 16.37
N GLN A 140 -8.44 -18.77 15.15
CA GLN A 140 -8.79 -19.92 14.31
C GLN A 140 -7.79 -21.08 14.43
N VAL A 141 -6.61 -20.82 15.03
CA VAL A 141 -5.57 -21.83 15.29
C VAL A 141 -5.37 -21.99 16.80
N GLY A 142 -6.38 -22.53 17.50
CA GLY A 142 -6.05 -23.31 18.72
C GLY A 142 -5.24 -24.51 18.24
N GLY A 143 -4.13 -24.94 18.83
CA GLY A 143 -3.52 -24.79 20.15
C GLY A 143 -2.45 -25.90 20.19
N ASP A 144 -1.48 -25.81 21.09
CA ASP A 144 -0.64 -26.95 21.49
C ASP A 144 -1.47 -28.20 21.81
#